data_AF-A0A7I8MQT4-F1
#
_entry.id   AF-A0A7I8MQT4-F1
#
_cell.length_a   1.000
_cell.length_b   1.000
_cell.length_c   1.000
_cell.angle_alpha   90.00
_cell.angle_beta   90.00
_cell.angle_gamma   90.00
#
_symmetry.space_group_name_H-M   'P 1'
#
loop_
_entity.id
_entity.type
_entity.pdbx_description
1 polymer ?
#
loop_
_entity_poly.entity_id
_entity_poly.type
_entity_poly.pdbx_seq_one_letter_code
_entity_poly.pdbx_strand_id
1 'polypeptide(L)'
;MKFALKSALVVLAVAIVAGIAHAQFSKPEDAIRYRQSVMVLIVHHFKQMGAVVQGKANYDKASFEDHTKLVHTLSTMPWEAFMTPDSDTGKTDLEPSALKNKDEFMRAAKDFENATKNLDLAAASGNLGSIKTEFGTTAQSCKACHSRFRK
;
A
#
# COMPACT_ATOMS: atom_id res chain seq x y z
N MET A 1 -41.69 -30.12 12.52
CA MET A 1 -40.22 -29.98 12.65
C MET A 1 -39.47 -29.78 11.33
N LYS A 2 -39.82 -30.47 10.22
CA LYS A 2 -39.11 -30.31 8.92
C LYS A 2 -39.22 -28.91 8.28
N PHE A 3 -40.30 -28.16 8.55
CA PHE A 3 -40.48 -26.80 8.06
C PHE A 3 -39.69 -25.75 8.85
N ALA A 4 -39.64 -25.86 10.18
CA ALA A 4 -38.85 -24.96 11.04
C ALA A 4 -37.33 -25.09 10.79
N LEU A 5 -36.86 -26.30 10.47
CA LEU A 5 -35.45 -26.55 10.13
C LEU A 5 -35.04 -25.91 8.79
N LYS A 6 -35.97 -25.86 7.81
CA LYS A 6 -35.75 -25.22 6.51
C LYS A 6 -35.72 -23.69 6.62
N SER A 7 -36.54 -23.10 7.49
CA SER A 7 -36.56 -21.66 7.74
C SER A 7 -35.30 -21.16 8.47
N ALA A 8 -34.75 -21.95 9.39
CA ALA A 8 -33.49 -21.60 10.08
C ALA A 8 -32.26 -21.62 9.14
N LEU A 9 -32.24 -22.52 8.14
CA LEU A 9 -31.16 -22.60 7.15
C LEU A 9 -31.17 -21.42 6.16
N VAL A 10 -32.34 -20.88 5.82
CA VAL A 10 -32.46 -19.72 4.91
C VAL A 10 -32.04 -18.41 5.60
N VAL A 11 -32.37 -18.24 6.88
CA VAL A 11 -31.96 -17.05 7.65
C VAL A 11 -30.45 -17.02 7.89
N LEU A 12 -29.81 -18.18 8.11
CA LEU A 12 -28.36 -18.27 8.24
C LEU A 12 -27.63 -18.00 6.91
N ALA A 13 -28.20 -18.41 5.78
CA ALA A 13 -27.62 -18.14 4.46
C ALA A 13 -27.65 -16.65 4.07
N VAL A 14 -28.70 -15.91 4.46
CA VAL A 14 -28.80 -14.45 4.19
C VAL A 14 -27.83 -13.64 5.07
N ALA A 15 -27.56 -14.09 6.30
CA ALA A 15 -26.63 -13.41 7.20
C ALA A 15 -25.16 -13.52 6.75
N ILE A 16 -24.78 -14.58 6.04
CA ILE A 16 -23.41 -14.76 5.54
C ILE A 16 -23.12 -13.84 4.34
N VAL A 17 -24.13 -13.50 3.52
CA VAL A 17 -23.96 -12.57 2.39
C VAL A 17 -23.85 -11.11 2.85
N ALA A 18 -24.42 -10.77 4.00
CA ALA A 18 -24.33 -9.41 4.57
C ALA A 18 -23.00 -9.13 5.31
N GLY A 19 -22.20 -10.16 5.59
CA GLY A 19 -21.00 -10.07 6.43
C GLY A 19 -19.72 -9.58 5.73
N ILE A 20 -19.72 -9.34 4.42
CA ILE A 20 -18.52 -8.94 3.65
C ILE A 20 -18.68 -7.58 2.96
N ALA A 21 -19.55 -6.71 3.47
CA ALA A 21 -19.45 -5.29 3.18
C ALA A 21 -18.32 -4.67 4.02
N HIS A 22 -17.09 -5.14 3.84
CA HIS A 22 -15.94 -4.26 4.12
C HIS A 22 -16.06 -3.09 3.16
N ALA A 23 -15.85 -1.88 3.68
CA ALA A 23 -16.20 -0.62 3.04
C ALA A 23 -15.46 -0.40 1.70
N GLN A 24 -15.94 -1.08 0.66
CA GLN A 24 -15.52 -0.83 -0.71
C GLN A 24 -15.89 0.62 -1.03
N PHE A 25 -14.92 1.37 -1.54
CA PHE A 25 -15.15 2.74 -2.00
C PHE A 25 -16.42 2.77 -2.88
N SER A 26 -17.42 3.53 -2.47
CA SER A 26 -18.72 3.56 -3.17
C SER A 26 -18.61 4.11 -4.59
N LYS A 27 -17.50 4.79 -4.89
CA LYS A 27 -17.18 5.40 -6.18
C LYS A 27 -15.71 5.13 -6.52
N PRO A 28 -15.38 4.67 -7.74
CA PRO A 28 -13.99 4.50 -8.18
C PRO A 28 -13.15 5.76 -8.03
N GLU A 29 -13.74 6.95 -8.20
CA GLU A 29 -13.07 8.23 -8.05
C GLU A 29 -12.58 8.48 -6.62
N ASP A 30 -13.30 7.98 -5.61
CA ASP A 30 -12.90 8.10 -4.22
C ASP A 30 -11.74 7.16 -3.89
N ALA A 31 -11.74 5.95 -4.47
CA ALA A 31 -10.60 5.02 -4.37
C ALA A 31 -9.34 5.60 -5.02
N ILE A 32 -9.48 6.16 -6.23
CA ILE A 32 -8.40 6.84 -6.95
C ILE A 32 -7.83 7.99 -6.10
N ARG A 33 -8.70 8.86 -5.58
CA ARG A 33 -8.27 10.00 -4.76
C ARG A 33 -7.57 9.55 -3.48
N TYR A 34 -8.09 8.50 -2.82
CA TYR A 34 -7.51 7.96 -1.60
C TYR A 34 -6.09 7.43 -1.84
N ARG A 35 -5.91 6.49 -2.78
CA ARG A 35 -4.58 5.90 -3.02
C ARG A 35 -3.56 6.91 -3.52
N GLN A 36 -3.98 7.88 -4.35
CA GLN A 36 -3.10 8.96 -4.79
C GLN A 36 -2.66 9.84 -3.62
N SER A 37 -3.56 10.14 -2.68
CA SER A 37 -3.23 10.90 -1.47
C SER A 37 -2.21 10.17 -0.60
N VAL A 38 -2.41 8.87 -0.37
CA VAL A 38 -1.45 8.02 0.35
C VAL A 38 -0.09 8.03 -0.36
N MET A 39 -0.05 7.86 -1.68
CA MET A 39 1.19 7.87 -2.45
C MET A 39 1.91 9.23 -2.41
N VAL A 40 1.18 10.35 -2.40
CA VAL A 40 1.77 11.69 -2.23
C VAL A 40 2.49 11.81 -0.90
N LEU A 41 1.87 11.33 0.19
CA LEU A 41 2.47 11.34 1.53
C LEU A 41 3.72 10.45 1.59
N ILE A 42 3.64 9.24 1.05
CA ILE A 42 4.79 8.32 0.94
C ILE A 42 5.94 8.99 0.20
N VAL A 43 5.68 9.57 -0.98
CA VAL A 43 6.72 10.22 -1.79
C VAL A 43 7.35 11.40 -1.05
N HIS A 44 6.56 12.20 -0.33
CA HIS A 44 7.08 13.33 0.43
C HIS A 44 8.09 12.86 1.49
N HIS A 45 7.69 11.93 2.37
CA HIS A 45 8.57 11.44 3.44
C HIS A 45 9.77 10.65 2.90
N PHE A 46 9.56 9.86 1.84
CA PHE A 46 10.65 9.13 1.20
C PHE A 46 11.70 10.05 0.58
N LYS A 47 11.30 11.21 0.03
CA LYS A 47 12.24 12.21 -0.49
C LYS A 47 13.09 12.85 0.60
N GLN A 48 12.55 13.10 1.79
CA GLN A 48 13.32 13.63 2.92
C GLN A 48 14.42 12.65 3.34
N MET A 49 14.08 11.36 3.46
CA MET A 49 15.06 10.30 3.71
C MET A 49 16.12 10.21 2.59
N GLY A 50 15.68 10.35 1.33
CA GLY A 50 16.57 10.36 0.17
C GLY A 50 17.58 11.50 0.20
N ALA A 51 17.20 12.70 0.66
CA ALA A 51 18.12 13.82 0.81
C ALA A 51 19.25 13.49 1.82
N VAL A 52 18.92 12.84 2.93
CA VAL A 52 19.90 12.37 3.92
C VAL A 52 20.81 11.29 3.33
N VAL A 53 20.23 10.26 2.70
CA VAL A 53 20.97 9.15 2.07
C VAL A 53 21.96 9.65 1.00
N GLN A 54 21.58 10.70 0.27
CA GLN A 54 22.40 11.35 -0.76
C GLN A 54 23.40 12.38 -0.20
N GLY A 55 23.43 12.61 1.11
CA GLY A 55 24.32 13.60 1.74
C GLY A 55 23.93 15.05 1.45
N LYS A 56 22.69 15.30 1.01
CA LYS A 56 22.13 16.64 0.76
C LYS A 56 21.49 17.26 2.01
N ALA A 57 21.27 16.45 3.04
CA ALA A 57 20.78 16.87 4.35
C ALA A 57 21.56 16.14 5.44
N ASN A 58 21.67 16.77 6.61
CA ASN A 58 22.31 16.16 7.78
C ASN A 58 21.47 15.01 8.31
N TYR A 59 22.13 13.96 8.81
CA TYR A 59 21.44 12.86 9.46
C TYR A 59 21.07 13.25 10.90
N ASP A 60 19.77 13.35 11.15
CA ASP A 60 19.17 13.37 12.48
C ASP A 60 18.39 12.06 12.67
N LYS A 61 18.74 11.28 13.69
CA LYS A 61 18.19 9.93 13.90
C LYS A 61 16.68 9.98 14.14
N ALA A 62 16.23 10.86 15.02
CA ALA A 62 14.82 10.96 15.41
C ALA A 62 13.94 11.36 14.22
N SER A 63 14.34 12.40 13.48
CA SER A 63 13.63 12.84 12.28
C SER A 63 13.62 11.77 11.18
N PHE A 64 14.72 11.01 11.01
CA PHE A 64 14.76 9.94 10.03
C PHE A 64 13.82 8.78 10.40
N GLU A 65 13.79 8.38 11.67
CA GLU A 65 12.86 7.37 12.20
C GLU A 65 11.39 7.79 12.04
N ASP A 66 11.07 9.07 12.30
CA ASP A 66 9.71 9.58 12.09
C ASP A 66 9.28 9.43 10.62
N HIS A 67 10.17 9.71 9.67
CA HIS A 67 9.90 9.52 8.25
C HIS A 67 9.74 8.05 7.87
N THR A 68 10.58 7.14 8.37
CA THR A 68 10.45 5.71 8.06
C THR A 68 9.16 5.14 8.61
N LYS A 69 8.80 5.47 9.84
CA LYS A 69 7.57 5.00 10.49
C LYS A 69 6.32 5.46 9.76
N LEU A 70 6.30 6.72 9.30
CA LEU A 70 5.20 7.25 8.48
C LEU A 70 5.11 6.49 7.15
N VAL A 71 6.23 6.29 6.45
CA VAL A 71 6.25 5.55 5.18
C VAL A 71 5.80 4.10 5.38
N HIS A 72 6.26 3.41 6.42
CA HIS A 72 5.82 2.05 6.71
C HIS A 72 4.33 1.97 7.03
N THR A 73 3.81 2.90 7.83
CA THR A 73 2.38 2.92 8.16
C THR A 73 1.54 3.15 6.90
N LEU A 74 1.91 4.16 6.10
CA LEU A 74 1.21 4.50 4.87
C LEU A 74 1.31 3.41 3.80
N SER A 75 2.41 2.65 3.75
CA SER A 75 2.61 1.61 2.72
C SER A 75 1.57 0.50 2.79
N THR A 76 0.89 0.30 3.91
CA THR A 76 -0.14 -0.74 4.09
C THR A 76 -1.54 -0.30 3.65
N MET A 77 -1.76 1.01 3.46
CA MET A 77 -3.10 1.58 3.29
C MET A 77 -3.72 1.51 1.88
N PRO A 78 -2.98 1.61 0.76
CA PRO A 78 -3.60 1.98 -0.51
C PRO A 78 -4.17 0.79 -1.30
N TRP A 79 -3.92 -0.46 -0.91
CA TRP A 79 -4.11 -1.62 -1.80
C TRP A 79 -5.56 -1.96 -2.10
N GLU A 80 -6.45 -1.82 -1.13
CA GLU A 80 -7.90 -2.00 -1.36
C GLU A 80 -8.41 -0.99 -2.40
N ALA A 81 -7.94 0.24 -2.32
CA ALA A 81 -8.28 1.30 -3.27
C ALA A 81 -7.70 1.06 -4.68
N PHE A 82 -6.58 0.36 -4.80
CA PHE A 82 -6.08 -0.10 -6.11
C PHE A 82 -6.97 -1.18 -6.72
N MET A 83 -7.55 -2.05 -5.89
CA MET A 83 -8.35 -3.20 -6.33
C MET A 83 -9.85 -2.90 -6.49
N THR A 84 -10.24 -1.64 -6.36
CA THR A 84 -11.62 -1.22 -6.60
C THR A 84 -11.97 -1.40 -8.09
N PRO A 85 -13.13 -2.00 -8.44
CA PRO A 85 -13.58 -2.14 -9.82
C PRO A 85 -13.56 -0.80 -10.57
N ASP A 86 -13.23 -0.85 -11.86
CA ASP A 86 -13.15 0.29 -12.78
C ASP A 86 -12.17 1.42 -12.37
N SER A 87 -11.38 1.20 -11.32
CA SER A 87 -10.43 2.21 -10.82
C SER A 87 -9.18 2.35 -11.69
N ASP A 88 -9.02 1.56 -12.75
CA ASP A 88 -8.03 1.74 -13.82
C ASP A 88 -8.50 2.72 -14.92
N THR A 89 -9.71 3.25 -14.80
CA THR A 89 -10.30 4.25 -15.71
C THR A 89 -10.37 5.64 -15.05
N GLY A 90 -10.49 6.69 -15.88
CA GLY A 90 -10.57 8.08 -15.40
C GLY A 90 -9.21 8.72 -15.07
N LYS A 91 -9.15 9.54 -14.01
CA LYS A 91 -7.96 10.32 -13.63
C LYS A 91 -6.93 9.47 -12.86
N THR A 92 -6.39 8.46 -13.53
CA THR A 92 -5.50 7.46 -12.92
C THR A 92 -4.36 7.02 -13.84
N ASP A 93 -3.17 6.89 -13.24
CA ASP A 93 -1.99 6.31 -13.89
C ASP A 93 -1.94 4.78 -13.74
N LEU A 94 -2.93 4.16 -13.09
CA LEU A 94 -2.99 2.71 -12.92
C LEU A 94 -3.11 2.03 -14.29
N GLU A 95 -2.22 1.09 -14.58
CA GLU A 95 -2.33 0.26 -15.78
C GLU A 95 -3.45 -0.78 -15.63
N PRO A 96 -4.28 -1.02 -16.66
CA PRO A 96 -5.30 -2.07 -16.62
C PRO A 96 -4.76 -3.47 -16.32
N SER A 97 -3.46 -3.71 -16.63
CA SER A 97 -2.76 -4.94 -16.30
C SER A 97 -2.71 -5.21 -14.79
N ALA A 98 -2.77 -4.18 -13.94
CA ALA A 98 -2.79 -4.32 -12.49
C ALA A 98 -4.04 -5.06 -11.99
N LEU A 99 -5.22 -4.73 -12.53
CA LEU A 99 -6.47 -5.40 -12.19
C LEU A 99 -6.55 -6.80 -12.80
N LYS A 100 -6.04 -6.98 -14.03
CA LYS A 100 -6.00 -8.27 -14.71
C LYS A 100 -5.04 -9.26 -14.03
N ASN A 101 -3.89 -8.77 -13.56
CA ASN A 101 -2.85 -9.56 -12.91
C ASN A 101 -2.79 -9.26 -11.40
N LYS A 102 -3.96 -9.29 -10.73
CA LYS A 102 -4.13 -8.92 -9.32
C LYS A 102 -3.10 -9.57 -8.39
N ASP A 103 -2.86 -10.87 -8.53
CA ASP A 103 -1.91 -11.59 -7.67
C ASP A 103 -0.49 -11.03 -7.80
N GLU A 104 -0.11 -10.63 -9.01
CA GLU A 104 1.20 -10.07 -9.25
C GLU A 104 1.34 -8.63 -8.75
N PHE A 105 0.29 -7.83 -8.94
CA PHE A 105 0.21 -6.50 -8.34
C PHE A 105 0.31 -6.59 -6.81
N MET A 106 -0.44 -7.50 -6.18
CA MET A 106 -0.45 -7.68 -4.73
C MET A 106 0.87 -8.26 -4.20
N ARG A 107 1.58 -9.09 -4.97
CA ARG A 107 2.97 -9.48 -4.65
C ARG A 107 3.89 -8.27 -4.63
N ALA A 108 3.86 -7.43 -5.66
CA ALA A 108 4.67 -6.22 -5.70
C ALA A 108 4.32 -5.23 -4.57
N ALA A 109 3.03 -5.10 -4.23
CA ALA A 109 2.58 -4.34 -3.07
C ALA A 109 3.16 -4.89 -1.76
N LYS A 110 3.15 -6.22 -1.60
CA LYS A 110 3.70 -6.86 -0.40
C LYS A 110 5.21 -6.71 -0.29
N ASP A 111 5.92 -6.79 -1.41
CA ASP A 111 7.37 -6.56 -1.46
C ASP A 111 7.71 -5.13 -1.03
N PHE A 112 6.93 -4.14 -1.47
CA PHE A 112 7.07 -2.75 -1.02
C PHE A 112 6.77 -2.60 0.49
N GLU A 113 5.68 -3.17 1.01
CA GLU A 113 5.41 -3.17 2.46
C GLU A 113 6.58 -3.74 3.27
N ASN A 114 7.08 -4.90 2.86
CA ASN A 114 8.20 -5.57 3.53
C ASN A 114 9.48 -4.74 3.46
N ALA A 115 9.78 -4.12 2.31
CA ALA A 115 10.93 -3.23 2.16
C ALA A 115 10.82 -2.01 3.10
N THR A 116 9.63 -1.40 3.19
CA THR A 116 9.42 -0.26 4.11
C THR A 116 9.55 -0.66 5.57
N LYS A 117 9.09 -1.86 5.95
CA LYS A 117 9.28 -2.41 7.29
C LYS A 117 10.76 -2.62 7.61
N ASN A 118 11.53 -3.20 6.69
CA ASN A 118 12.96 -3.42 6.89
C ASN A 118 13.73 -2.10 6.99
N LEU A 119 13.35 -1.10 6.19
CA LEU A 119 13.90 0.25 6.30
C LEU A 119 13.61 0.88 7.67
N ASP A 120 12.41 0.71 8.21
CA ASP A 120 12.07 1.19 9.55
C ASP A 120 12.91 0.51 10.65
N LEU A 121 13.11 -0.81 10.56
CA LEU A 121 14.00 -1.54 11.46
C LEU A 121 15.46 -1.08 11.33
N ALA A 122 15.93 -0.81 10.11
CA ALA A 122 17.27 -0.29 9.88
C ALA A 122 17.45 1.13 10.45
N ALA A 123 16.44 1.99 10.33
CA ALA A 123 16.45 3.33 10.92
C ALA A 123 16.57 3.28 12.44
N ALA A 124 15.81 2.39 13.10
CA ALA A 124 15.87 2.20 14.55
C ALA A 124 17.29 1.87 15.06
N SER A 125 18.09 1.16 14.25
CA SER A 125 19.48 0.80 14.58
C SER A 125 20.45 1.98 14.52
N GLY A 126 20.11 3.04 13.78
CA GLY A 126 20.98 4.18 13.50
C GLY A 126 22.19 3.89 12.59
N ASN A 127 22.32 2.67 12.06
CA ASN A 127 23.42 2.29 11.19
C ASN A 127 23.21 2.85 9.77
N LEU A 128 23.97 3.88 9.40
CA LEU A 128 23.87 4.52 8.09
C LEU A 128 24.15 3.58 6.91
N GLY A 129 24.98 2.55 7.09
CA GLY A 129 25.21 1.53 6.06
C GLY A 129 23.96 0.69 5.80
N SER A 130 23.34 0.17 6.87
CA SER A 130 22.08 -0.57 6.79
C SER A 130 20.93 0.29 6.25
N ILE A 131 20.83 1.55 6.71
CA ILE A 131 19.83 2.51 6.22
C ILE A 131 19.97 2.72 4.71
N LYS A 132 21.18 2.92 4.20
CA LYS A 132 21.41 3.11 2.76
C LYS A 132 21.01 1.88 1.95
N THR A 133 21.33 0.68 2.44
CA THR A 133 20.95 -0.58 1.80
C THR A 133 19.43 -0.72 1.72
N GLU A 134 18.73 -0.61 2.85
CA GLU A 134 17.27 -0.78 2.90
C GLU A 134 16.50 0.34 2.18
N PHE A 135 17.05 1.56 2.18
CA PHE A 135 16.51 2.65 1.37
C PHE A 135 16.59 2.33 -0.12
N GLY A 136 17.73 1.78 -0.56
CA GLY A 136 17.93 1.31 -1.92
C GLY A 136 16.98 0.16 -2.30
N THR A 137 16.77 -0.80 -1.41
CA THR A 137 15.80 -1.90 -1.58
C THR A 137 14.37 -1.34 -1.72
N THR A 138 13.99 -0.40 -0.86
CA THR A 138 12.68 0.26 -0.93
C THR A 138 12.50 1.00 -2.26
N ALA A 139 13.49 1.79 -2.69
CA ALA A 139 13.45 2.50 -3.97
C ALA A 139 13.32 1.55 -5.18
N GLN A 140 13.98 0.39 -5.13
CA GLN A 140 13.86 -0.64 -6.16
C GLN A 140 12.45 -1.24 -6.21
N SER A 141 11.80 -1.44 -5.06
CA SER A 141 10.41 -1.92 -5.03
C SER A 141 9.43 -0.90 -5.64
N CYS A 142 9.64 0.40 -5.43
CA CYS A 142 8.88 1.47 -6.10
C CYS A 142 9.02 1.36 -7.62
N LYS A 143 10.26 1.21 -8.10
CA LYS A 143 10.55 1.07 -9.53
C LYS A 143 9.92 -0.20 -10.10
N ALA A 144 10.08 -1.34 -9.43
CA ALA A 144 9.58 -2.62 -9.89
C ALA A 144 8.05 -2.63 -10.06
N CYS A 145 7.31 -2.01 -9.14
CA CYS A 145 5.86 -1.87 -9.27
C CYS A 145 5.50 -0.88 -10.40
N HIS A 146 6.09 0.31 -10.42
CA HIS A 146 5.76 1.34 -11.40
C HIS A 146 6.10 0.94 -12.83
N SER A 147 7.22 0.25 -13.07
CA SER A 147 7.60 -0.20 -14.42
C SER A 147 6.61 -1.20 -15.04
N ARG A 148 5.66 -1.73 -14.26
CA ARG A 148 4.73 -2.79 -14.68
C ARG A 148 3.27 -2.36 -14.63
N PHE A 149 2.94 -1.53 -13.64
CA PHE A 149 1.57 -1.23 -13.25
C PHE A 149 1.22 0.26 -13.25
N ARG A 150 2.15 1.12 -13.68
CA ARG A 150 1.93 2.56 -13.79
C ARG A 150 2.30 3.04 -15.20
N LYS A 151 1.43 3.90 -15.75
CA LYS A 151 1.61 4.62 -17.02
C LYS A 151 2.74 5.65 -16.95
#